data_AF-A0A2T7DJM3-F1
#
_entry.id   AF-A0A2T7DJM3-F1
#
_cell.length_a   1.000
_cell.length_b   1.000
_cell.length_c   1.000
_cell.angle_alpha   90.00
_cell.angle_beta   90.00
_cell.angle_gamma   90.00
#
_symmetry.space_group_name_H-M   'P 1'
#
loop_
_entity.id
_entity.type
_entity.pdbx_description
1 polymer ?
#
loop_
_entity_poly.entity_id
_entity_poly.type
_entity_poly.pdbx_seq_one_letter_code
_entity_poly.pdbx_strand_id
1 'polypeptide(L)'
;MSLQKQRQEQEKQLAFWELANQVAAEARKLLKYHRSLGVQVVIGGTRLPQEQRSMQANPCQILVATPGRLKDHLENTPGFSTRIKGVKVLVLDEADRLLDMGFRRDIEKIIAFIPKERQTLLFSATVPEEVRQISHVAMRKDYEFINTVQEGDEETHSQVNQMYMIAPLDLHFSILYDVLKKHVAEDAEYKVGLPADREQYIHRLGRTGRKGKEGQGILLLAPWEMHFLSTVNDLSISEAAAPSVDSSIQAVVKDAVTRVEMKSKESAYQAWLGYYNSNKSISRDKARLVRLAEDFSQSMGLQVPPAIPKLILRKMGLSNVPGLRSA
;
A
#
# COMPACT_ATOMS: atom_id res chain seq x y z
N MET A 1 -19.92 5.58 -6.16
CA MET A 1 -18.82 5.10 -5.30
C MET A 1 -18.72 5.96 -4.03
N SER A 2 -18.29 5.44 -2.87
CA SER A 2 -18.08 6.26 -1.66
C SER A 2 -16.80 7.10 -1.78
N LEU A 3 -16.78 8.32 -1.25
CA LEU A 3 -15.59 9.20 -1.23
C LEU A 3 -14.38 8.53 -0.54
N GLN A 4 -14.65 7.67 0.45
CA GLN A 4 -13.61 6.84 1.07
C GLN A 4 -13.08 5.75 0.17
N LYS A 5 -13.94 5.04 -0.59
CA LYS A 5 -13.46 4.13 -1.62
C LYS A 5 -12.65 4.88 -2.67
N GLN A 6 -13.06 6.09 -3.07
CA GLN A 6 -12.28 6.91 -4.00
C GLN A 6 -10.91 7.34 -3.43
N ARG A 7 -10.83 7.71 -2.15
CA ARG A 7 -9.56 8.12 -1.53
C ARG A 7 -8.62 6.93 -1.29
N GLN A 8 -9.14 5.79 -0.83
CA GLN A 8 -8.37 4.56 -0.68
C GLN A 8 -7.90 4.04 -2.04
N GLU A 9 -8.76 4.14 -3.06
CA GLU A 9 -8.42 3.85 -4.46
C GLU A 9 -7.33 4.81 -4.97
N GLN A 10 -7.41 6.10 -4.64
CA GLN A 10 -6.44 7.12 -5.05
C GLN A 10 -5.07 6.92 -4.37
N GLU A 11 -5.03 6.57 -3.09
CA GLU A 11 -3.79 6.23 -2.37
C GLU A 11 -3.15 4.95 -2.91
N LYS A 12 -3.96 3.92 -3.18
CA LYS A 12 -3.48 2.69 -3.83
C LYS A 12 -2.95 2.97 -5.24
N GLN A 13 -3.61 3.84 -6.01
CA GLN A 13 -3.15 4.28 -7.33
C GLN A 13 -1.85 5.07 -7.27
N LEU A 14 -1.64 5.89 -6.23
CA LEU A 14 -0.40 6.65 -6.05
C LEU A 14 0.80 5.72 -5.79
N ALA A 15 0.64 4.68 -4.98
CA ALA A 15 1.72 3.71 -4.72
C ALA A 15 2.20 3.01 -5.99
N PHE A 16 1.29 2.59 -6.88
CA PHE A 16 1.65 2.00 -8.16
C PHE A 16 2.15 3.01 -9.18
N TRP A 17 1.71 4.26 -9.09
CA TRP A 17 2.28 5.37 -9.87
C TRP A 17 3.77 5.55 -9.54
N GLU A 18 4.13 5.51 -8.26
CA GLU A 18 5.53 5.54 -7.82
C GLU A 18 6.30 4.31 -8.27
N LEU A 19 5.74 3.10 -8.12
CA LEU A 19 6.38 1.86 -8.56
C LEU A 19 6.66 1.85 -10.06
N ALA A 20 5.68 2.22 -10.89
CA ALA A 20 5.86 2.28 -12.34
C ALA A 20 6.98 3.25 -12.74
N ASN A 21 7.07 4.40 -12.06
CA ASN A 21 8.15 5.35 -12.30
C ASN A 21 9.52 4.84 -11.82
N GLN A 22 9.58 4.10 -10.70
CA GLN A 22 10.80 3.45 -10.24
C GLN A 22 11.29 2.39 -11.24
N VAL A 23 10.41 1.49 -11.69
CA VAL A 23 10.72 0.48 -12.72
C VAL A 23 11.21 1.16 -14.00
N ALA A 24 10.54 2.24 -14.43
CA ALA A 24 10.95 2.99 -15.61
C ALA A 24 12.31 3.68 -15.45
N ALA A 25 12.60 4.22 -14.26
CA ALA A 25 13.90 4.82 -13.96
C ALA A 25 15.03 3.78 -14.05
N GLU A 26 14.84 2.60 -13.46
CA GLU A 26 15.80 1.50 -13.53
C GLU A 26 15.96 0.99 -14.98
N ALA A 27 14.86 0.80 -15.70
CA ALA A 27 14.90 0.41 -17.11
C ALA A 27 15.67 1.43 -17.98
N ARG A 28 15.49 2.73 -17.74
CA ARG A 28 16.26 3.78 -18.44
C ARG A 28 17.75 3.74 -18.11
N LYS A 29 18.14 3.39 -16.88
CA LYS A 29 19.56 3.21 -16.53
C LYS A 29 20.17 2.05 -17.33
N LEU A 30 19.45 0.94 -17.49
CA LEU A 30 19.89 -0.19 -18.32
C LEU A 30 20.04 0.19 -19.80
N LEU A 31 19.16 1.07 -20.31
CA LEU A 31 19.22 1.53 -21.70
C LEU A 31 20.18 2.70 -21.95
N LYS A 32 20.97 3.14 -20.97
CA LYS A 32 21.85 4.33 -21.08
C LYS A 32 22.73 4.33 -22.34
N TYR A 33 23.17 3.16 -22.79
CA TYR A 33 24.03 3.00 -23.96
C TYR A 33 23.29 2.46 -25.22
N HIS A 34 21.98 2.30 -25.16
CA HIS A 34 21.14 1.76 -26.24
C HIS A 34 20.14 2.80 -26.75
N ARG A 35 20.62 3.80 -27.51
CA ARG A 35 19.82 4.97 -27.94
C ARG A 35 18.62 4.65 -28.85
N SER A 36 18.61 3.50 -29.51
CA SER A 36 17.50 3.05 -30.36
C SER A 36 16.35 2.40 -29.58
N LEU A 37 16.57 2.09 -28.29
CA LEU A 37 15.59 1.50 -27.39
C LEU A 37 15.03 2.58 -26.46
N GLY A 38 13.74 2.49 -26.15
CA GLY A 38 13.10 3.44 -25.25
C GLY A 38 12.11 2.80 -24.29
N VAL A 39 11.95 3.49 -23.17
CA VAL A 39 11.02 3.16 -22.09
C VAL A 39 9.92 4.21 -22.07
N GLN A 40 8.68 3.78 -22.26
CA GLN A 40 7.50 4.60 -22.07
C GLN A 40 6.75 4.17 -20.81
N VAL A 41 6.05 5.13 -20.20
CA VAL A 41 5.27 4.91 -18.99
C VAL A 41 3.83 5.36 -19.26
N VAL A 42 2.86 4.47 -19.05
CA VAL A 42 1.43 4.80 -19.20
C VAL A 42 0.69 4.48 -17.90
N ILE A 43 0.42 5.53 -17.15
CA ILE A 43 -0.22 5.48 -15.84
C ILE A 43 -1.41 6.44 -15.82
N GLY A 44 -2.43 6.15 -15.01
CA GLY A 44 -3.60 7.01 -14.88
C GLY A 44 -3.23 8.44 -14.48
N GLY A 45 -4.05 9.42 -14.88
CA GLY A 45 -3.89 10.84 -14.53
C GLY A 45 -3.46 11.76 -15.67
N THR A 46 -2.98 11.22 -16.78
CA THR A 46 -2.63 11.97 -18.00
C THR A 46 -3.65 11.74 -19.13
N ARG A 47 -3.64 12.59 -20.17
CA ARG A 47 -4.60 12.49 -21.29
C ARG A 47 -4.12 11.46 -22.32
N LEU A 48 -4.98 10.49 -22.68
CA LEU A 48 -4.66 9.43 -23.66
C LEU A 48 -4.03 9.96 -24.97
N PRO A 49 -4.53 11.05 -25.61
CA PRO A 49 -3.93 11.56 -26.85
C PRO A 49 -2.51 12.14 -26.68
N GLN A 50 -2.13 12.55 -25.47
CA GLN A 50 -0.76 13.01 -25.18
C GLN A 50 0.19 11.81 -25.03
N GLU A 51 -0.24 10.77 -24.31
CA GLU A 51 0.49 9.51 -24.19
C GLU A 51 0.70 8.85 -25.56
N GLN A 52 -0.35 8.80 -26.38
CA GLN A 52 -0.28 8.25 -27.72
C GLN A 52 0.74 8.98 -28.59
N ARG A 53 0.70 10.33 -28.60
CA ARG A 53 1.68 11.14 -29.34
C ARG A 53 3.10 10.91 -28.85
N SER A 54 3.31 10.82 -27.53
CA SER A 54 4.62 10.51 -26.96
C SER A 54 5.14 9.14 -27.40
N MET A 55 4.30 8.10 -27.35
CA MET A 55 4.69 6.74 -27.76
C MET A 55 4.88 6.57 -29.27
N GLN A 56 4.33 7.47 -30.09
CA GLN A 56 4.54 7.52 -31.54
C GLN A 56 5.81 8.29 -31.89
N ALA A 57 6.08 9.39 -31.18
CA ALA A 57 7.26 10.22 -31.41
C ALA A 57 8.55 9.62 -30.85
N ASN A 58 8.46 8.75 -29.84
CA ASN A 58 9.61 8.21 -29.13
C ASN A 58 9.70 6.67 -29.20
N PRO A 59 10.91 6.09 -29.12
CA PRO A 59 11.09 4.64 -28.99
C PRO A 59 10.34 4.08 -27.76
N CYS A 60 9.72 2.91 -27.94
CA CYS A 60 8.89 2.24 -26.95
C CYS A 60 9.00 0.73 -27.14
N GLN A 61 10.14 0.18 -26.72
CA GLN A 61 10.40 -1.25 -26.69
C GLN A 61 10.11 -1.83 -25.30
N ILE A 62 10.21 -0.99 -24.27
CA ILE A 62 9.75 -1.29 -22.90
C ILE A 62 8.59 -0.35 -22.58
N LEU A 63 7.45 -0.94 -22.19
CA LEU A 63 6.29 -0.21 -21.73
C LEU A 63 6.01 -0.59 -20.28
N VAL A 64 6.09 0.38 -19.38
CA VAL A 64 5.69 0.22 -17.98
C VAL A 64 4.30 0.83 -17.80
N ALA A 65 3.35 0.10 -17.23
CA ALA A 65 1.97 0.54 -17.19
C ALA A 65 1.23 0.07 -15.95
N THR A 66 0.25 0.86 -15.49
CA THR A 66 -0.75 0.35 -14.55
C THR A 66 -1.87 -0.37 -15.32
N PRO A 67 -2.47 -1.46 -14.77
CA PRO A 67 -3.44 -2.27 -15.52
C PRO A 67 -4.61 -1.47 -16.08
N GLY A 68 -5.24 -0.61 -15.25
CA GLY A 68 -6.37 0.20 -15.69
C GLY A 68 -6.05 1.05 -16.92
N ARG A 69 -4.91 1.76 -16.91
CA ARG A 69 -4.51 2.62 -18.02
C ARG A 69 -4.05 1.82 -19.25
N LEU A 70 -3.38 0.69 -19.06
CA LEU A 70 -3.00 -0.18 -20.17
C LEU A 70 -4.23 -0.74 -20.89
N LYS A 71 -5.23 -1.21 -20.12
CA LYS A 71 -6.51 -1.65 -20.65
C LYS A 71 -7.20 -0.54 -21.43
N ASP A 72 -7.22 0.68 -20.90
CA ASP A 72 -7.82 1.82 -21.61
C ASP A 72 -7.15 2.08 -22.97
N HIS A 73 -5.82 1.95 -23.07
CA HIS A 73 -5.11 2.04 -24.35
C HIS A 73 -5.46 0.89 -25.29
N LEU A 74 -5.56 -0.34 -24.79
CA LEU A 74 -5.92 -1.51 -25.59
C LEU A 74 -7.33 -1.41 -26.17
N GLU A 75 -8.27 -0.86 -25.40
CA GLU A 75 -9.69 -0.74 -25.80
C GLU A 75 -9.94 0.52 -26.65
N ASN A 76 -9.27 1.65 -26.36
CA ASN A 76 -9.68 2.96 -26.89
C ASN A 76 -8.62 3.68 -27.73
N THR A 77 -7.35 3.25 -27.74
CA THR A 77 -6.30 3.93 -28.51
C THR A 77 -6.14 3.29 -29.90
N PRO A 78 -6.42 4.02 -30.99
CA PRO A 78 -6.32 3.47 -32.35
C PRO A 78 -4.92 2.92 -32.65
N GLY A 79 -4.87 1.69 -33.16
CA GLY A 79 -3.63 0.99 -33.53
C GLY A 79 -2.83 0.41 -32.36
N PHE A 80 -3.20 0.69 -31.10
CA PHE A 80 -2.48 0.17 -29.94
C PHE A 80 -2.65 -1.35 -29.79
N SER A 81 -3.87 -1.85 -29.97
CA SER A 81 -4.18 -3.30 -29.95
C SER A 81 -3.47 -4.08 -31.04
N THR A 82 -3.13 -3.45 -32.17
CA THR A 82 -2.28 -4.05 -33.21
C THR A 82 -0.82 -4.05 -32.78
N ARG A 83 -0.32 -2.92 -32.25
CA ARG A 83 1.06 -2.79 -31.79
C ARG A 83 1.40 -3.78 -30.68
N ILE A 84 0.49 -4.03 -29.74
CA ILE A 84 0.72 -4.95 -28.62
C ILE A 84 0.92 -6.41 -29.07
N LYS A 85 0.51 -6.77 -30.29
CA LYS A 85 0.75 -8.11 -30.85
C LYS A 85 2.24 -8.41 -31.10
N GLY A 86 3.11 -7.39 -31.06
CA GLY A 86 4.55 -7.57 -31.11
C GLY A 86 5.22 -7.95 -29.79
N VAL A 87 4.47 -7.98 -28.67
CA VAL A 87 5.04 -8.24 -27.34
C VAL A 87 5.61 -9.66 -27.26
N LYS A 88 6.88 -9.75 -26.86
CA LYS A 88 7.59 -11.03 -26.64
C LYS A 88 7.74 -11.41 -25.18
N VAL A 89 7.68 -10.43 -24.28
CA VAL A 89 7.80 -10.63 -22.83
C VAL A 89 6.72 -9.82 -22.13
N LEU A 90 5.96 -10.47 -21.23
CA LEU A 90 5.07 -9.82 -20.29
C LEU A 90 5.61 -10.02 -18.88
N VAL A 91 5.71 -8.95 -18.11
CA VAL A 91 6.08 -9.00 -16.69
C VAL A 91 4.88 -8.55 -15.86
N LEU A 92 4.48 -9.36 -14.90
CA LEU A 92 3.53 -9.02 -13.85
C LEU A 92 4.32 -8.87 -12.55
N ASP A 93 4.55 -7.63 -12.13
CA ASP A 93 5.30 -7.31 -10.92
C ASP A 93 4.33 -6.99 -9.77
N GLU A 94 4.70 -7.35 -8.54
CA GLU A 94 3.86 -7.20 -7.32
C GLU A 94 2.44 -7.77 -7.52
N ALA A 95 2.36 -9.03 -8.02
CA ALA A 95 1.11 -9.62 -8.50
C ALA A 95 0.02 -9.75 -7.43
N ASP A 96 0.38 -10.09 -6.20
CA ASP A 96 -0.53 -10.08 -5.05
C ASP A 96 -1.21 -8.72 -4.85
N ARG A 97 -0.41 -7.65 -4.82
CA ARG A 97 -0.90 -6.27 -4.65
C ARG A 97 -1.81 -5.83 -5.79
N LEU A 98 -1.51 -6.23 -7.02
CA LEU A 98 -2.38 -5.94 -8.16
C LEU A 98 -3.79 -6.54 -7.96
N LEU A 99 -3.88 -7.71 -7.34
CA LEU A 99 -5.16 -8.39 -7.07
C LEU A 99 -5.90 -7.81 -5.88
N ASP A 100 -5.20 -7.41 -4.81
CA ASP A 100 -5.78 -6.69 -3.66
C ASP A 100 -6.42 -5.35 -4.04
N MET A 101 -6.02 -4.79 -5.19
CA MET A 101 -6.61 -3.58 -5.77
C MET A 101 -7.83 -3.87 -6.65
N GLY A 102 -8.17 -5.13 -6.90
CA GLY A 102 -9.27 -5.52 -7.76
C GLY A 102 -8.93 -5.43 -9.25
N PHE A 103 -7.66 -5.32 -9.64
CA PHE A 103 -7.27 -5.31 -11.06
C PHE A 103 -7.35 -6.66 -11.75
N ARG A 104 -7.81 -7.72 -11.07
CA ARG A 104 -7.97 -9.07 -11.63
C ARG A 104 -8.61 -9.05 -13.03
N ARG A 105 -9.77 -8.40 -13.17
CA ARG A 105 -10.49 -8.32 -14.45
C ARG A 105 -9.72 -7.55 -15.52
N ASP A 106 -9.00 -6.52 -15.12
CA ASP A 106 -8.20 -5.70 -16.04
C ASP A 106 -6.99 -6.50 -16.53
N ILE A 107 -6.33 -7.25 -15.65
CA ILE A 107 -5.21 -8.15 -15.99
C ILE A 107 -5.67 -9.25 -16.93
N GLU A 108 -6.79 -9.93 -16.63
CA GLU A 108 -7.36 -10.97 -17.49
C GLU A 108 -7.65 -10.44 -18.90
N LYS A 109 -8.22 -9.22 -19.01
CA LYS A 109 -8.44 -8.54 -20.28
C LYS A 109 -7.13 -8.23 -21.01
N ILE A 110 -6.14 -7.65 -20.31
CA ILE A 110 -4.83 -7.33 -20.90
C ILE A 110 -4.17 -8.60 -21.46
N ILE A 111 -4.16 -9.69 -20.68
CA ILE A 111 -3.61 -10.98 -21.12
C ILE A 111 -4.31 -11.48 -22.38
N ALA A 112 -5.63 -11.30 -22.50
CA ALA A 112 -6.39 -11.67 -23.70
C ALA A 112 -6.00 -10.86 -24.95
N PHE A 113 -5.58 -9.59 -24.80
CA PHE A 113 -5.08 -8.79 -25.92
C PHE A 113 -3.65 -9.18 -26.34
N ILE A 114 -2.82 -9.65 -25.41
CA ILE A 114 -1.42 -9.98 -25.67
C ILE A 114 -1.31 -11.38 -26.32
N PRO A 115 -0.38 -11.61 -27.28
CA PRO A 115 -0.16 -12.93 -27.87
C PRO A 115 0.10 -14.03 -26.82
N LYS A 116 -0.35 -15.26 -27.09
CA LYS A 116 -0.02 -16.43 -26.26
C LYS A 116 1.43 -16.85 -26.39
N GLU A 117 2.02 -16.66 -27.58
CA GLU A 117 3.43 -16.96 -27.84
C GLU A 117 4.33 -15.83 -27.34
N ARG A 118 4.59 -15.86 -26.03
CA ARG A 118 5.44 -14.90 -25.31
C ARG A 118 6.05 -15.55 -24.08
N GLN A 119 7.11 -14.96 -23.54
CA GLN A 119 7.57 -15.27 -22.19
C GLN A 119 6.72 -14.48 -21.19
N THR A 120 6.34 -15.12 -20.08
CA THR A 120 5.69 -14.47 -18.95
C THR A 120 6.60 -14.58 -17.74
N LEU A 121 6.82 -13.48 -17.05
CA LEU A 121 7.45 -13.45 -15.73
C LEU A 121 6.43 -12.90 -14.74
N LEU A 122 6.19 -13.61 -13.64
CA LEU A 122 5.31 -13.19 -12.56
C LEU A 122 6.14 -13.12 -11.29
N PHE A 123 6.22 -11.93 -10.69
CA PHE A 123 6.92 -11.67 -9.44
C PHE A 123 5.90 -11.26 -8.38
N SER A 124 6.03 -11.84 -7.19
CA SER A 124 5.16 -11.58 -6.05
C SER A 124 5.92 -11.90 -4.77
N ALA A 125 5.75 -11.09 -3.72
CA ALA A 125 6.35 -11.39 -2.42
C ALA A 125 5.59 -12.51 -1.70
N THR A 126 4.27 -12.54 -1.89
CA THR A 126 3.38 -13.60 -1.36
C THR A 126 2.67 -14.32 -2.50
N VAL A 127 2.26 -15.58 -2.31
CA VAL A 127 1.57 -16.38 -3.35
C VAL A 127 0.23 -16.94 -2.85
N PRO A 128 -0.76 -16.07 -2.55
CA PRO A 128 -2.11 -16.51 -2.20
C PRO A 128 -2.80 -17.18 -3.39
N GLU A 129 -3.93 -17.86 -3.11
CA GLU A 129 -4.69 -18.60 -4.13
C GLU A 129 -5.09 -17.73 -5.33
N GLU A 130 -5.37 -16.45 -5.12
CA GLU A 130 -5.70 -15.52 -6.21
C GLU A 130 -4.53 -15.30 -7.19
N VAL A 131 -3.29 -15.23 -6.67
CA VAL A 131 -2.08 -15.15 -7.49
C VAL A 131 -1.87 -16.46 -8.27
N ARG A 132 -2.12 -17.60 -7.63
CA ARG A 132 -2.08 -18.91 -8.30
C ARG A 132 -3.06 -18.97 -9.46
N GLN A 133 -4.29 -18.50 -9.27
CA GLN A 133 -5.29 -18.43 -10.34
C GLN A 133 -4.85 -17.55 -11.51
N ILE A 134 -4.26 -16.39 -11.25
CA ILE A 134 -3.71 -15.54 -12.31
C ILE A 134 -2.54 -16.21 -13.02
N SER A 135 -1.68 -16.94 -12.30
CA SER A 135 -0.58 -17.69 -12.93
C SER A 135 -1.11 -18.68 -13.98
N HIS A 136 -2.21 -19.39 -13.70
CA HIS A 136 -2.82 -20.31 -14.65
C HIS A 136 -3.36 -19.63 -15.91
N VAL A 137 -3.75 -18.35 -15.83
CA VAL A 137 -4.23 -17.55 -16.97
C VAL A 137 -3.08 -16.91 -17.73
N ALA A 138 -2.06 -16.41 -17.02
CA ALA A 138 -0.98 -15.61 -17.59
C ALA A 138 0.19 -16.43 -18.14
N MET A 139 0.47 -17.58 -17.53
CA MET A 139 1.64 -18.42 -17.81
C MET A 139 1.33 -19.50 -18.85
N ARG A 140 2.37 -20.10 -19.42
CA ARG A 140 2.24 -21.32 -20.23
C ARG A 140 2.02 -22.52 -19.32
N LYS A 141 1.59 -23.66 -19.88
CA LYS A 141 1.32 -24.88 -19.10
C LYS A 141 2.59 -25.47 -18.45
N ASP A 142 3.75 -25.23 -19.05
CA ASP A 142 5.07 -25.73 -18.69
C ASP A 142 5.91 -24.70 -17.94
N TYR A 143 5.29 -23.77 -17.22
CA TYR A 143 6.02 -22.76 -16.47
C TYR A 143 6.77 -23.36 -15.28
N GLU A 144 7.93 -22.80 -14.98
CA GLU A 144 8.68 -23.13 -13.76
C GLU A 144 8.25 -22.20 -12.62
N PHE A 145 7.95 -22.78 -11.46
CA PHE A 145 7.73 -22.04 -10.23
C PHE A 145 9.03 -22.01 -9.44
N ILE A 146 9.67 -20.83 -9.40
CA ILE A 146 10.91 -20.62 -8.66
C ILE A 146 10.55 -19.99 -7.32
N ASN A 147 10.66 -20.77 -6.23
CA ASN A 147 10.54 -20.26 -4.88
C ASN A 147 11.94 -20.02 -4.30
N THR A 148 12.22 -18.79 -3.90
CA THR A 148 13.49 -18.40 -3.26
C THR A 148 13.39 -18.36 -1.73
N VAL A 149 12.22 -18.67 -1.17
CA VAL A 149 12.00 -18.85 0.27
C VAL A 149 11.97 -20.36 0.52
N GLN A 150 12.78 -20.88 1.44
CA GLN A 150 12.79 -22.32 1.74
C GLN A 150 11.44 -22.72 2.36
N GLU A 151 10.99 -23.97 2.14
CA GLU A 151 9.84 -24.51 2.87
C GLU A 151 10.15 -24.50 4.37
N GLY A 152 9.48 -23.61 5.12
CA GLY A 152 9.70 -23.42 6.56
C GLY A 152 10.53 -22.18 6.93
N ASP A 153 11.14 -21.48 5.97
CA ASP A 153 11.69 -20.15 6.21
C ASP A 153 10.53 -19.13 6.25
N GLU A 154 10.54 -18.25 7.24
CA GLU A 154 9.56 -17.17 7.35
C GLU A 154 9.59 -16.29 6.09
N GLU A 155 8.42 -15.85 5.60
CA GLU A 155 8.33 -14.93 4.43
C GLU A 155 9.02 -13.57 4.67
N THR A 156 9.47 -13.33 5.90
CA THR A 156 10.26 -12.16 6.28
C THR A 156 11.75 -12.41 6.11
N HIS A 157 12.43 -11.46 5.45
CA HIS A 157 13.88 -11.49 5.26
C HIS A 157 14.58 -11.61 6.63
N SER A 158 15.31 -12.70 6.86
CA SER A 158 15.98 -13.05 8.12
C SER A 158 16.96 -11.99 8.66
N GLN A 159 17.31 -11.01 7.83
CA GLN A 159 18.17 -9.86 8.17
C GLN A 159 17.40 -8.65 8.75
N VAL A 160 16.08 -8.75 8.94
CA VAL A 160 15.28 -7.69 9.53
C VAL A 160 14.91 -8.06 10.96
N ASN A 161 15.42 -7.31 11.94
CA ASN A 161 15.02 -7.45 13.33
C ASN A 161 13.61 -6.87 13.51
N GLN A 162 12.66 -7.73 13.87
CA GLN A 162 11.25 -7.38 14.01
C GLN A 162 10.88 -7.32 15.49
N MET A 163 10.25 -6.21 15.88
CA MET A 163 9.71 -6.05 17.22
C MET A 163 8.33 -5.42 17.21
N TYR A 164 7.54 -5.69 18.24
CA TYR A 164 6.32 -4.96 18.54
C TYR A 164 6.40 -4.30 19.92
N MET A 165 5.71 -3.18 20.07
CA MET A 165 5.56 -2.48 21.34
C MET A 165 4.08 -2.20 21.57
N ILE A 166 3.62 -2.38 22.80
CA ILE A 166 2.26 -2.04 23.21
C ILE A 166 2.30 -0.77 24.04
N ALA A 167 1.52 0.23 23.64
CA ALA A 167 1.42 1.49 24.37
C ALA A 167 0.01 2.07 24.31
N PRO A 168 -0.44 2.81 25.35
CA PRO A 168 -1.64 3.62 25.29
C PRO A 168 -1.67 4.55 24.06
N LEU A 169 -2.83 4.69 23.41
CA LEU A 169 -2.98 5.44 22.16
C LEU A 169 -2.59 6.91 22.29
N ASP A 170 -2.86 7.53 23.45
CA ASP A 170 -2.48 8.91 23.76
C ASP A 170 -0.96 9.13 23.74
N LEU A 171 -0.18 8.07 23.96
CA LEU A 171 1.28 8.11 23.87
C LEU A 171 1.81 7.82 22.47
N HIS A 172 1.00 7.31 21.53
CA HIS A 172 1.48 6.85 20.22
C HIS A 172 2.19 7.93 19.43
N PHE A 173 1.64 9.14 19.34
CA PHE A 173 2.30 10.23 18.60
C PHE A 173 3.64 10.60 19.23
N SER A 174 3.75 10.52 20.56
CA SER A 174 4.97 10.87 21.27
C SER A 174 6.05 9.80 21.15
N ILE A 175 5.67 8.53 21.25
CA ILE A 175 6.56 7.39 20.99
C ILE A 175 7.01 7.42 19.53
N LEU A 176 6.09 7.59 18.59
CA LEU A 176 6.40 7.66 17.16
C LEU A 176 7.37 8.82 16.87
N TYR A 177 7.12 10.00 17.42
CA TYR A 177 8.01 11.14 17.26
C TYR A 177 9.41 10.85 17.81
N ASP A 178 9.53 10.27 19.00
CA ASP A 178 10.83 9.94 19.61
C ASP A 178 11.60 8.90 18.80
N VAL A 179 10.93 7.80 18.42
CA VAL A 179 11.50 6.73 17.59
C VAL A 179 11.96 7.28 16.24
N LEU A 180 11.12 8.06 15.55
CA LEU A 180 11.48 8.66 14.28
C LEU A 180 12.62 9.65 14.43
N LYS A 181 12.61 10.51 15.44
CA LYS A 181 13.68 11.48 15.66
C LYS A 181 15.03 10.80 15.88
N LYS A 182 15.07 9.73 16.67
CA LYS A 182 16.29 8.93 16.89
C LYS A 182 16.74 8.25 15.60
N HIS A 183 15.82 7.57 14.93
CA HIS A 183 16.15 6.82 13.73
C HIS A 183 16.59 7.72 12.56
N VAL A 184 15.93 8.87 12.34
CA VAL A 184 16.32 9.85 11.32
C VAL A 184 17.73 10.42 11.58
N ALA A 185 18.14 10.52 12.84
CA ALA A 185 19.47 10.96 13.21
C ALA A 185 20.55 9.89 12.91
N GLU A 186 20.18 8.62 12.89
CA GLU A 186 21.07 7.48 12.65
C GLU A 186 21.09 7.05 11.18
N ASP A 187 19.94 7.08 10.49
CA ASP A 187 19.77 6.66 9.10
C ASP A 187 18.90 7.67 8.30
N ALA A 188 19.50 8.26 7.26
CA ALA A 188 18.84 9.19 6.37
C ALA A 188 17.86 8.50 5.39
N GLU A 189 17.93 7.18 5.19
CA GLU A 189 17.04 6.40 4.33
C GLU A 189 15.88 5.73 5.11
N TYR A 190 15.37 6.41 6.14
CA TYR A 190 14.25 5.91 6.96
C TYR A 190 12.94 5.74 6.18
N LYS A 191 12.13 4.77 6.60
CA LYS A 191 10.80 4.50 6.00
C LYS A 191 9.76 4.28 7.08
N VAL A 192 8.62 4.94 6.93
CA VAL A 192 7.46 4.80 7.81
C VAL A 192 6.30 4.26 7.00
N GLY A 193 5.64 3.22 7.49
CA GLY A 193 4.52 2.61 6.80
C GLY A 193 3.46 2.10 7.76
N LEU A 194 2.21 2.21 7.36
CA LEU A 194 1.05 1.68 8.08
C LEU A 194 0.54 0.44 7.34
N PRO A 195 0.83 -0.78 7.84
CA PRO A 195 0.26 -2.00 7.28
C PRO A 195 -1.22 -2.11 7.69
N ALA A 196 -2.10 -2.34 6.72
CA ALA A 196 -3.52 -2.60 7.00
C ALA A 196 -3.81 -4.07 7.33
N ASP A 197 -2.94 -4.96 6.85
CA ASP A 197 -3.03 -6.41 6.87
C ASP A 197 -1.62 -7.03 6.88
N ARG A 198 -1.56 -8.36 6.95
CA ARG A 198 -0.33 -9.15 7.02
C ARG A 198 0.52 -8.96 5.77
N GLU A 199 -0.08 -9.07 4.60
CA GLU A 199 0.59 -9.01 3.32
C GLU A 199 1.27 -7.63 3.19
N GLN A 200 0.55 -6.54 3.46
CA GLN A 200 1.14 -5.21 3.49
C GLN A 200 2.26 -5.06 4.52
N TYR A 201 2.18 -5.74 5.66
CA TYR A 201 3.27 -5.75 6.64
C TYR A 201 4.54 -6.35 6.06
N ILE A 202 4.49 -7.57 5.52
CA ILE A 202 5.63 -8.26 4.89
C ILE A 202 6.23 -7.39 3.78
N HIS A 203 5.37 -6.83 2.94
CA HIS A 203 5.79 -5.94 1.85
C HIS A 203 6.46 -4.64 2.29
N ARG A 204 5.98 -4.04 3.39
CA ARG A 204 6.57 -2.83 3.98
C ARG A 204 7.89 -3.16 4.64
N LEU A 205 7.97 -4.28 5.35
CA LEU A 205 9.19 -4.79 5.95
C LEU A 205 10.27 -5.04 4.89
N GLY A 206 9.90 -5.61 3.74
CA GLY A 206 10.77 -5.81 2.59
C GLY A 206 11.31 -4.52 1.95
N ARG A 207 11.00 -3.33 2.48
CA ARG A 207 11.61 -2.05 2.08
C ARG A 207 12.89 -1.74 2.87
N THR A 208 13.15 -2.41 3.99
CA THR A 208 14.41 -2.39 4.73
C THR A 208 15.17 -3.71 4.56
N GLY A 209 16.37 -3.86 5.12
CA GLY A 209 17.14 -5.11 5.08
C GLY A 209 17.61 -5.54 3.68
N ARG A 210 17.74 -4.60 2.74
CA ARG A 210 18.04 -4.88 1.32
C ARG A 210 19.54 -4.93 1.04
N LYS A 211 19.94 -5.71 0.04
CA LYS A 211 21.33 -5.80 -0.47
C LYS A 211 22.35 -6.17 0.62
N GLY A 212 21.98 -7.08 1.53
CA GLY A 212 22.86 -7.54 2.61
C GLY A 212 23.03 -6.56 3.77
N LYS A 213 22.25 -5.47 3.82
CA LYS A 213 22.19 -4.59 4.99
C LYS A 213 21.22 -5.15 6.02
N GLU A 214 21.50 -4.90 7.29
CA GLU A 214 20.53 -5.12 8.36
C GLU A 214 19.35 -4.14 8.25
N GLY A 215 18.20 -4.55 8.77
CA GLY A 215 17.01 -3.70 8.84
C GLY A 215 16.30 -3.86 10.17
N GLN A 216 15.43 -2.90 10.50
CA GLN A 216 14.57 -2.96 11.67
C GLN A 216 13.12 -2.68 11.28
N GLY A 217 12.19 -3.45 11.84
CA GLY A 217 10.75 -3.21 11.75
C GLY A 217 10.13 -3.10 13.13
N ILE A 218 9.44 -1.99 13.40
CA ILE A 218 8.76 -1.74 14.69
C ILE A 218 7.25 -1.66 14.44
N LEU A 219 6.49 -2.53 15.09
CA LEU A 219 5.03 -2.44 15.19
C LEU A 219 4.65 -1.73 16.49
N LEU A 220 4.11 -0.52 16.40
CA LEU A 220 3.52 0.17 17.56
C LEU A 220 2.01 -0.10 17.59
N LEU A 221 1.53 -0.77 18.64
CA LEU A 221 0.14 -1.20 18.77
C LEU A 221 -0.50 -0.58 20.02
N ALA A 222 -1.76 -0.18 19.92
CA ALA A 222 -2.59 0.06 21.09
C ALA A 222 -3.01 -1.28 21.72
N PRO A 223 -3.39 -1.33 23.02
CA PRO A 223 -3.77 -2.59 23.66
C PRO A 223 -4.90 -3.34 22.95
N TRP A 224 -5.84 -2.62 22.33
CA TRP A 224 -6.92 -3.26 21.56
C TRP A 224 -6.50 -3.76 20.17
N GLU A 225 -5.34 -3.34 19.67
CA GLU A 225 -4.79 -3.78 18.38
C GLU A 225 -3.96 -5.07 18.49
N MET A 226 -3.69 -5.58 19.70
CA MET A 226 -2.90 -6.81 19.92
C MET A 226 -3.38 -8.02 19.09
N HIS A 227 -4.67 -8.07 18.75
CA HIS A 227 -5.20 -9.10 17.87
C HIS A 227 -4.48 -9.19 16.50
N PHE A 228 -3.82 -8.13 16.03
CA PHE A 228 -3.05 -8.12 14.79
C PHE A 228 -1.86 -9.07 14.87
N LEU A 229 -1.27 -9.24 16.06
CA LEU A 229 -0.18 -10.19 16.30
C LEU A 229 -0.58 -11.62 15.96
N SER A 230 -1.87 -11.97 16.10
CA SER A 230 -2.37 -13.29 15.69
C SER A 230 -2.32 -13.52 14.17
N THR A 231 -2.31 -12.46 13.36
CA THR A 231 -2.21 -12.55 11.89
C THR A 231 -0.77 -12.63 11.38
N VAL A 232 0.20 -12.40 12.26
CA VAL A 232 1.65 -12.41 11.99
C VAL A 232 2.40 -13.32 12.97
N ASN A 233 1.72 -14.31 13.54
CA ASN A 233 2.25 -15.15 14.62
C ASN A 233 3.32 -16.16 14.17
N ASP A 234 3.37 -16.43 12.88
CA ASP A 234 4.38 -17.22 12.17
C ASP A 234 5.57 -16.38 11.71
N LEU A 235 5.59 -15.08 12.01
CA LEU A 235 6.76 -14.22 11.83
C LEU A 235 7.49 -14.09 13.17
N SER A 236 8.82 -14.07 13.14
CA SER A 236 9.69 -13.90 14.31
C SER A 236 9.69 -12.45 14.83
N ILE A 237 8.57 -12.02 15.39
CA ILE A 237 8.40 -10.68 15.97
C ILE A 237 8.54 -10.78 17.49
N SER A 238 9.54 -10.08 18.03
CA SER A 238 9.81 -10.04 19.46
C SER A 238 9.07 -8.90 20.18
N GLU A 239 8.70 -9.09 21.44
CA GLU A 239 8.16 -8.00 22.25
C GLU A 239 9.28 -7.06 22.70
N ALA A 240 9.07 -5.75 22.54
CA ALA A 240 9.92 -4.71 23.07
C ALA A 240 9.12 -3.78 24.00
N ALA A 241 9.78 -3.31 25.06
CA ALA A 241 9.18 -2.34 25.96
C ALA A 241 8.96 -1.00 25.25
N ALA A 242 7.75 -0.46 25.36
CA ALA A 242 7.49 0.89 24.87
C ALA A 242 8.39 1.90 25.60
N PRO A 243 9.08 2.81 24.88
CA PRO A 243 9.99 3.76 25.50
C PRO A 243 9.21 4.72 26.41
N SER A 244 9.80 5.06 27.55
CA SER A 244 9.26 6.13 28.39
C SER A 244 9.39 7.46 27.64
N VAL A 245 8.27 8.14 27.43
CA VAL A 245 8.25 9.43 26.74
C VAL A 245 8.38 10.56 27.77
N ASP A 246 9.46 11.33 27.66
CA ASP A 246 9.68 12.53 28.49
C ASP A 246 8.56 13.58 28.28
N SER A 247 8.19 14.26 29.37
CA SER A 247 7.26 15.40 29.37
C SER A 247 7.56 16.46 28.30
N SER A 248 8.84 16.72 28.00
CA SER A 248 9.30 17.65 26.97
C SER A 248 8.90 17.20 25.57
N ILE A 249 9.00 15.89 25.27
CA ILE A 249 8.56 15.32 23.99
C ILE A 249 7.04 15.42 23.87
N GLN A 250 6.31 15.10 24.94
CA GLN A 250 4.85 15.22 24.95
C GLN A 250 4.40 16.67 24.71
N ALA A 251 5.11 17.65 25.30
CA ALA A 251 4.84 19.07 25.07
C ALA A 251 5.08 19.47 23.61
N VAL A 252 6.19 19.03 23.01
CA VAL A 252 6.51 19.29 21.59
C VAL A 252 5.45 18.69 20.68
N VAL A 253 5.05 17.44 20.91
CA VAL A 253 4.01 16.78 20.08
C VAL A 253 2.66 17.45 20.26
N LYS A 254 2.28 17.80 21.49
CA LYS A 254 1.03 18.51 21.76
C LYS A 254 0.98 19.86 21.03
N ASP A 255 2.05 20.64 21.07
CA ASP A 255 2.15 21.91 20.33
C ASP A 255 2.16 21.71 18.81
N ALA A 256 2.80 20.66 18.29
CA ALA A 256 2.75 20.35 16.87
C ALA A 256 1.31 19.99 16.42
N VAL A 257 0.62 19.17 17.22
CA VAL A 257 -0.75 18.73 16.93
C VAL A 257 -1.76 19.89 16.99
N THR A 258 -1.57 20.91 17.82
CA THR A 258 -2.46 22.10 17.83
C THR A 258 -2.35 22.91 16.54
N ARG A 259 -1.19 22.92 15.89
CA ARG A 259 -0.94 23.63 14.63
C ARG A 259 -1.49 22.91 13.39
N VAL A 260 -1.87 21.64 13.52
CA VAL A 260 -2.48 20.87 12.41
C VAL A 260 -3.87 21.42 12.10
N GLU A 261 -4.12 21.75 10.83
CA GLU A 261 -5.41 22.23 10.36
C GLU A 261 -6.57 21.29 10.73
N MET A 262 -7.70 21.87 11.14
CA MET A 262 -8.88 21.11 11.55
C MET A 262 -9.37 20.12 10.46
N LYS A 263 -9.29 20.52 9.19
CA LYS A 263 -9.67 19.70 8.04
C LYS A 263 -8.83 18.41 7.92
N SER A 264 -7.55 18.47 8.30
CA SER A 264 -6.67 17.31 8.34
C SER A 264 -7.04 16.37 9.49
N LYS A 265 -7.41 16.91 10.65
CA LYS A 265 -7.91 16.13 11.80
C LYS A 265 -9.25 15.45 11.50
N GLU A 266 -10.18 16.16 10.87
CA GLU A 266 -11.44 15.61 10.37
C GLU A 266 -11.22 14.45 9.39
N SER A 267 -10.30 14.66 8.44
CA SER A 267 -9.91 13.63 7.48
C SER A 267 -9.31 12.40 8.16
N ALA A 268 -8.42 12.60 9.13
CA ALA A 268 -7.78 11.53 9.89
C ALA A 268 -8.81 10.75 10.72
N TYR A 269 -9.70 11.46 11.45
CA TYR A 269 -10.79 10.85 12.22
C TYR A 269 -11.72 10.00 11.35
N GLN A 270 -12.12 10.53 10.19
CA GLN A 270 -12.98 9.80 9.26
C GLN A 270 -12.28 8.58 8.66
N ALA A 271 -10.99 8.68 8.33
CA ALA A 271 -10.19 7.58 7.81
C ALA A 271 -10.03 6.47 8.86
N TRP A 272 -9.67 6.85 10.09
CA TRP A 272 -9.57 5.95 11.24
C TRP A 272 -10.87 5.20 11.47
N LEU A 273 -12.00 5.92 11.55
CA LEU A 273 -13.31 5.31 11.76
C LEU A 273 -13.67 4.36 10.61
N GLY A 274 -13.38 4.73 9.36
CA GLY A 274 -13.61 3.89 8.19
C GLY A 274 -12.82 2.59 8.23
N TYR A 275 -11.54 2.65 8.60
CA TYR A 275 -10.67 1.49 8.73
C TYR A 275 -11.14 0.55 9.85
N TYR A 276 -11.35 1.06 11.06
CA TYR A 276 -11.77 0.21 12.17
C TYR A 276 -13.20 -0.30 12.07
N ASN A 277 -14.06 0.38 11.31
CA ASN A 277 -15.38 -0.12 10.96
C ASN A 277 -15.36 -1.25 9.93
N SER A 278 -14.29 -1.42 9.14
CA SER A 278 -14.12 -2.58 8.26
C SER A 278 -13.46 -3.77 8.96
N ASN A 279 -12.72 -3.52 10.05
CA ASN A 279 -12.13 -4.57 10.87
C ASN A 279 -13.21 -5.36 11.64
N LYS A 280 -13.31 -6.67 11.41
CA LYS A 280 -14.35 -7.54 11.99
C LYS A 280 -14.27 -7.65 13.52
N SER A 281 -13.12 -7.45 14.14
CA SER A 281 -12.97 -7.56 15.61
C SER A 281 -13.57 -6.35 16.33
N ILE A 282 -13.38 -5.15 15.76
CA ILE A 282 -13.84 -3.88 16.34
C ILE A 282 -15.25 -3.55 15.87
N SER A 283 -15.54 -3.75 14.58
CA SER A 283 -16.81 -3.32 13.96
C SER A 283 -18.07 -4.03 14.46
N ARG A 284 -17.94 -5.18 15.13
CA ARG A 284 -19.05 -5.93 15.75
C ARG A 284 -19.66 -5.20 16.93
N ASP A 285 -18.84 -4.48 17.70
CA ASP A 285 -19.28 -3.66 18.83
C ASP A 285 -19.20 -2.18 18.46
N LYS A 286 -20.33 -1.62 18.01
CA LYS A 286 -20.40 -0.21 17.60
C LYS A 286 -20.17 0.74 18.76
N ALA A 287 -20.54 0.38 19.99
CA ALA A 287 -20.30 1.22 21.16
C ALA A 287 -18.80 1.30 21.47
N ARG A 288 -18.09 0.16 21.38
CA ARG A 288 -16.63 0.14 21.47
C ARG A 288 -15.96 0.93 20.34
N LEU A 289 -16.41 0.78 19.09
CA LEU A 289 -15.88 1.55 17.97
C LEU A 289 -15.98 3.06 18.22
N VAL A 290 -17.11 3.54 18.74
CA VAL A 290 -17.32 4.97 19.05
C VAL A 290 -16.40 5.44 20.17
N ARG A 291 -16.28 4.67 21.26
CA ARG A 291 -15.35 5.01 22.36
C ARG A 291 -13.91 5.13 21.88
N LEU A 292 -13.44 4.15 21.10
CA LEU A 292 -12.07 4.18 20.56
C LEU A 292 -11.87 5.32 19.55
N ALA A 293 -12.91 5.67 18.77
CA ALA A 293 -12.86 6.83 17.89
C ALA A 293 -12.74 8.14 18.71
N GLU A 294 -13.46 8.24 19.83
CA GLU A 294 -13.35 9.37 20.75
C GLU A 294 -11.95 9.47 21.37
N ASP A 295 -11.38 8.36 21.84
CA ASP A 295 -9.99 8.30 22.33
C ASP A 295 -8.99 8.77 21.25
N PHE A 296 -9.18 8.32 20.00
CA PHE A 296 -8.37 8.77 18.88
C PHE A 296 -8.53 10.27 18.60
N SER A 297 -9.75 10.80 18.67
CA SER A 297 -10.00 12.24 18.54
C SER A 297 -9.27 13.04 19.64
N GLN A 298 -9.33 12.57 20.88
CA GLN A 298 -8.64 13.21 22.00
C GLN A 298 -7.12 13.16 21.84
N SER A 299 -6.56 12.06 21.30
CA SER A 299 -5.13 11.96 20.97
C SER A 299 -4.66 13.03 19.97
N MET A 300 -5.56 13.49 19.08
CA MET A 300 -5.32 14.61 18.15
C MET A 300 -5.59 16.00 18.76
N GLY A 301 -5.72 16.08 20.09
CA GLY A 301 -5.93 17.31 20.85
C GLY A 301 -7.32 17.90 20.70
N LEU A 302 -8.32 17.11 20.29
CA LEU A 302 -9.70 17.58 20.13
C LEU A 302 -10.52 17.29 21.39
N GLN A 303 -11.18 18.33 21.91
CA GLN A 303 -12.10 18.20 23.05
C GLN A 303 -13.39 17.47 22.67
N VAL A 304 -13.79 17.54 21.39
CA VAL A 304 -15.00 16.90 20.88
C VAL A 304 -14.68 16.24 19.54
N PRO A 305 -15.12 14.99 19.31
CA PRO A 305 -14.97 14.33 18.02
C PRO A 305 -15.50 15.16 16.85
N PRO A 306 -14.81 15.21 15.70
CA PRO A 306 -15.30 15.90 14.53
C PRO A 306 -16.64 15.34 14.02
N ALA A 307 -17.47 16.20 13.44
CA ALA A 307 -18.72 15.77 12.83
C ALA A 307 -18.45 15.14 11.46
N ILE A 308 -19.11 14.02 11.16
CA ILE A 308 -18.95 13.29 9.91
C ILE A 308 -20.14 13.59 8.99
N PRO A 309 -19.94 13.89 7.70
CA PRO A 309 -21.05 14.09 6.77
C PRO A 309 -22.04 12.92 6.77
N LYS A 310 -23.35 13.21 6.86
CA LYS A 310 -24.41 12.17 6.91
C LYS A 310 -24.30 11.12 5.81
N LEU A 311 -23.91 11.54 4.60
CA LEU A 311 -23.73 10.64 3.45
C LEU A 311 -22.60 9.62 3.70
N ILE A 312 -21.54 10.01 4.40
CA ILE A 312 -20.41 9.15 4.73
C ILE A 312 -20.81 8.15 5.82
N LEU A 313 -21.48 8.60 6.88
CA LEU A 313 -22.04 7.71 7.90
C LEU A 313 -22.97 6.67 7.29
N ARG A 314 -23.83 7.07 6.34
CA ARG A 314 -24.71 6.15 5.61
C ARG A 314 -23.91 5.11 4.82
N LYS A 315 -22.86 5.54 4.12
CA LYS A 315 -21.97 4.65 3.35
C LYS A 315 -21.20 3.67 4.25
N MET A 316 -20.91 4.06 5.48
CA MET A 316 -20.26 3.20 6.50
C MET A 316 -21.26 2.29 7.25
N GLY A 317 -22.56 2.49 7.10
CA GLY A 317 -23.58 1.79 7.90
C GLY A 317 -23.63 2.27 9.36
N LEU A 318 -23.24 3.52 9.63
CA LEU A 318 -23.12 4.11 10.96
C LEU A 318 -24.14 5.23 11.24
N SER A 319 -25.15 5.43 10.39
CA SER A 319 -26.08 6.57 10.46
C SER A 319 -26.83 6.71 11.79
N ASN A 320 -27.11 5.61 12.49
CA ASN A 320 -27.91 5.59 13.71
C ASN A 320 -27.11 5.13 14.94
N VAL A 321 -25.78 5.18 14.88
CA VAL A 321 -24.92 4.76 15.98
C VAL A 321 -24.78 5.91 16.98
N PRO A 322 -25.24 5.75 18.25
CA PRO A 322 -25.12 6.79 19.27
C PRO A 322 -23.66 7.19 19.51
N GLY A 323 -23.43 8.48 19.77
CA GLY A 323 -22.12 9.05 20.05
C GLY A 323 -21.33 9.52 18.82
N LEU A 324 -21.75 9.16 17.60
CA LEU A 324 -21.20 9.78 16.38
C LEU A 324 -21.90 11.10 16.07
N ARG A 325 -21.11 12.14 15.85
CA ARG A 325 -21.61 13.46 15.43
C ARG A 325 -21.78 13.50 13.92
N SER A 326 -22.93 14.00 13.45
CA SER A 326 -23.21 14.17 12.02
C SER A 326 -23.23 15.64 11.63
N ALA A 327 -22.62 15.98 10.49
CA ALA A 327 -22.79 17.25 9.78
C ALA A 327 -23.70 17.05 8.56
#